data_AF-A0A1B6LF26-F1
#
_entry.id   AF-A0A1B6LF26-F1
#
_cell.length_a   1.000
_cell.length_b   1.000
_cell.length_c   1.000
_cell.angle_alpha   90.00
_cell.angle_beta   90.00
_cell.angle_gamma   90.00
#
_symmetry.space_group_name_H-M   'P 1'
#
loop_
_entity.id
_entity.type
_entity.pdbx_description
1 polymer ?
#
loop_
_entity_poly.entity_id
_entity_poly.type
_entity_poly.pdbx_seq_one_letter_code
_entity_poly.pdbx_strand_id
1 'polypeptide(L)'
;MNIGMSSAVFINGKGEKHKFDNFFIQARNLRYVHIPEEVPIIGAIERQLGKIVNPGRGTGTKGRGQSFKVKRAVKNQQETLAIIGKLREERLKKEHEQKDKESV
;
A
#
# COMPACT_ATOMS: atom_id res chain seq x y z
N MET A 1 21.51 -6.77 14.86
CA MET A 1 21.49 -6.23 13.48
C MET A 1 22.55 -6.97 12.65
N ASN A 2 22.17 -7.99 11.89
CA ASN A 2 23.12 -8.60 10.93
C ASN A 2 23.20 -7.70 9.69
N ILE A 3 24.37 -7.56 9.09
CA ILE A 3 24.58 -6.71 7.89
C ILE A 3 25.18 -7.58 6.78
N GLY A 4 24.56 -7.52 5.60
CA GLY A 4 25.15 -8.00 4.35
C GLY A 4 25.57 -6.83 3.48
N MET A 5 26.78 -6.88 2.95
CA MET A 5 27.34 -5.88 2.03
C MET A 5 27.79 -6.57 0.74
N SER A 6 27.61 -5.87 -0.37
CA SER A 6 28.23 -6.24 -1.65
C SER A 6 29.45 -5.37 -1.91
N SER A 7 30.46 -5.93 -2.59
CA SER A 7 31.69 -5.22 -3.00
C SER A 7 32.38 -4.47 -1.85
N ALA A 8 32.67 -5.18 -0.76
CA ALA A 8 33.22 -4.60 0.46
C ALA A 8 34.74 -4.78 0.55
N VAL A 9 35.41 -3.83 1.21
CA VAL A 9 36.82 -3.94 1.61
C VAL A 9 36.87 -4.10 3.11
N PHE A 10 37.30 -5.26 3.58
CA PHE A 10 37.56 -5.51 4.99
C PHE A 10 38.99 -5.09 5.33
N ILE A 11 39.14 -4.30 6.40
CA ILE A 11 40.44 -3.92 6.95
C ILE A 11 40.60 -4.65 8.27
N ASN A 12 41.62 -5.50 8.37
CA ASN A 12 41.86 -6.25 9.59
C ASN A 12 42.54 -5.38 10.67
N GLY A 13 42.70 -5.92 11.88
CA GLY A 13 43.34 -5.19 12.99
C GLY A 13 44.82 -4.83 12.76
N LYS A 14 45.47 -5.46 11.77
CA LYS A 14 46.84 -5.13 11.34
C LYS A 14 46.88 -4.10 10.20
N GLY A 15 45.72 -3.68 9.69
CA GLY A 15 45.58 -2.74 8.58
C GLY A 15 45.60 -3.37 7.18
N GLU A 16 45.66 -4.70 7.07
CA GLU A 16 45.64 -5.38 5.78
C GLU A 16 44.23 -5.33 5.17
N LYS A 17 44.17 -5.13 3.84
CA LYS A 17 42.93 -4.93 3.09
C LYS A 17 42.58 -6.19 2.31
N HIS A 18 41.36 -6.66 2.49
CA HIS A 18 40.81 -7.81 1.78
C HIS A 18 39.52 -7.41 1.07
N LYS A 19 39.43 -7.68 -0.23
CA LYS A 19 38.24 -7.39 -1.03
C LYS A 19 37.32 -8.60 -1.04
N PHE A 20 36.02 -8.36 -0.92
CA PHE A 20 34.99 -9.38 -0.96
C PHE A 20 33.82 -8.92 -1.83
N ASP A 21 33.35 -9.78 -2.73
CA ASP A 21 32.14 -9.52 -3.51
C ASP A 21 30.88 -9.55 -2.63
N ASN A 22 30.85 -10.47 -1.67
CA ASN A 22 29.80 -10.60 -0.67
C ASN A 22 30.43 -10.69 0.72
N PHE A 23 30.00 -9.83 1.64
CA PHE A 23 30.53 -9.77 3.00
C PHE A 23 29.39 -9.73 4.01
N PHE A 24 29.41 -10.64 4.98
CA PHE A 24 28.37 -10.75 6.00
C PHE A 24 28.95 -10.59 7.39
N ILE A 25 28.36 -9.70 8.17
CA ILE A 25 28.77 -9.38 9.54
C ILE A 25 27.65 -9.75 10.50
N GLN A 26 27.97 -10.60 11.46
CA GLN A 26 27.07 -10.94 12.56
C GLN A 26 26.88 -9.75 13.49
N ALA A 27 25.66 -9.58 13.98
CA ALA A 27 25.27 -8.50 14.89
C ALA A 27 26.21 -8.32 16.10
N ARG A 28 26.67 -9.43 16.68
CA ARG A 28 27.53 -9.43 17.87
C ARG A 28 28.90 -8.79 17.65
N ASN A 29 29.32 -8.64 16.39
CA ASN A 29 30.61 -8.08 16.01
C ASN A 29 30.50 -6.62 15.53
N LEU A 30 29.32 -6.01 15.56
CA LEU A 30 29.11 -4.63 15.14
C LEU A 30 29.12 -3.68 16.35
N ARG A 31 29.96 -2.64 16.29
CA ARG A 31 30.04 -1.58 17.30
C ARG A 31 29.49 -0.26 16.78
N TYR A 32 29.88 0.11 15.57
CA TYR A 32 29.49 1.36 14.92
C TYR A 32 29.12 1.09 13.45
N VAL A 33 28.22 1.91 12.93
CA VAL A 33 27.88 1.97 11.50
C VAL A 33 28.05 3.42 11.08
N HIS A 34 28.92 3.67 10.12
CA HIS A 34 29.06 5.00 9.53
C HIS A 34 27.93 5.24 8.55
N ILE A 35 27.13 6.27 8.81
CA ILE A 35 26.05 6.72 7.93
C ILE A 35 26.59 7.92 7.15
N PRO A 36 26.39 7.97 5.81
CA PRO A 36 26.80 9.12 5.01
C PRO A 36 26.12 10.42 5.47
N GLU A 37 26.82 11.55 5.37
CA GLU A 37 26.35 12.86 5.86
C GLU A 37 25.15 13.38 5.09
N GLU A 38 25.03 13.02 3.81
CA GLU A 38 23.92 13.38 2.94
C GLU A 38 22.58 12.71 3.31
N VAL A 39 22.59 11.73 4.22
CA VAL A 39 21.38 11.02 4.63
C VAL A 39 20.76 11.71 5.86
N PRO A 40 19.63 12.43 5.71
CA PRO A 40 18.94 13.01 6.85
C PRO A 40 18.34 11.88 7.71
N ILE A 41 18.88 11.69 8.90
CA ILE A 41 18.56 10.55 9.78
C ILE A 41 17.06 10.50 10.10
N ILE A 42 16.49 11.61 10.58
CA ILE A 42 15.07 11.67 10.98
C ILE A 42 14.16 11.37 9.79
N GLY A 43 14.38 12.04 8.66
CA GLY A 43 13.59 11.81 7.45
C GLY A 43 13.76 10.40 6.86
N ALA A 44 14.92 9.77 7.02
CA ALA A 44 15.12 8.37 6.63
C ALA A 44 14.32 7.42 7.53
N ILE A 45 14.31 7.65 8.84
CA ILE A 45 13.53 6.86 9.81
C ILE A 45 12.03 6.97 9.52
N GLU A 46 11.51 8.19 9.38
CA GLU A 46 10.08 8.43 9.10
C GLU A 46 9.62 7.76 7.80
N ARG A 47 10.40 7.88 6.72
CA ARG A 47 10.10 7.21 5.45
C ARG A 47 10.02 5.70 5.61
N GLN A 48 10.90 5.10 6.42
CA GLN A 48 10.90 3.66 6.63
C GLN A 48 9.73 3.21 7.52
N LEU A 49 9.42 3.96 8.58
CA LEU A 49 8.23 3.73 9.40
C LEU A 49 6.94 3.86 8.59
N GLY A 50 6.84 4.84 7.70
CA GLY A 50 5.69 5.03 6.83
C GLY A 50 5.41 3.81 5.94
N LYS A 51 6.45 3.13 5.45
CA LYS A 51 6.31 1.89 4.66
C LYS A 51 5.78 0.72 5.50
N ILE A 52 6.19 0.64 6.77
CA ILE A 52 5.77 -0.41 7.70
C ILE A 52 4.32 -0.18 8.16
N VAL A 53 3.98 1.06 8.51
CA VAL A 53 2.65 1.41 9.04
C VAL A 53 1.59 1.45 7.93
N ASN A 54 1.96 1.87 6.71
CA ASN A 54 1.03 1.97 5.58
C ASN A 54 1.62 1.32 4.30
N PRO A 55 1.74 -0.01 4.26
CA PRO A 55 2.35 -0.72 3.13
C PRO A 55 1.61 -0.52 1.78
N GLY A 56 0.40 0.05 1.78
CA GLY A 56 -0.38 0.36 0.58
C GLY A 56 -0.28 1.82 0.05
N ARG A 57 0.37 2.74 0.79
CA ARG A 57 0.44 4.18 0.41
C ARG A 57 1.82 4.63 -0.11
N GLY A 58 2.87 3.83 0.05
CA GLY A 58 4.20 4.15 -0.46
C GLY A 58 4.33 3.86 -1.95
N THR A 59 4.41 4.90 -2.78
CA THR A 59 5.06 4.91 -4.12
C THR A 59 4.96 3.60 -4.91
N GLY A 60 3.78 3.30 -5.46
CA GLY A 60 3.60 2.10 -6.30
C GLY A 60 2.16 1.73 -6.67
N THR A 61 1.14 2.37 -6.09
CA THR A 61 -0.28 2.07 -6.38
C THR A 61 -0.89 2.89 -7.50
N LYS A 62 -0.09 3.58 -8.34
CA LYS A 62 -0.60 4.20 -9.58
C LYS A 62 -0.92 3.16 -10.68
N GLY A 63 -0.54 1.89 -10.51
CA GLY A 63 -0.80 0.82 -11.50
C GLY A 63 -1.50 -0.43 -10.95
N ARG A 64 -1.80 -0.50 -9.65
CA ARG A 64 -2.47 -1.67 -9.06
C ARG A 64 -3.98 -1.46 -9.24
N GLY A 65 -4.52 -2.01 -10.33
CA GLY A 65 -5.95 -1.93 -10.65
C GLY A 65 -6.84 -2.23 -9.45
N GLN A 66 -8.04 -1.65 -9.43
CA GLN A 66 -8.97 -1.76 -8.31
C GLN A 66 -9.07 -3.21 -7.80
N SER A 67 -8.88 -3.38 -6.48
CA SER A 67 -9.03 -4.67 -5.81
C SER A 67 -10.37 -5.32 -6.16
N PHE A 68 -10.41 -6.65 -6.28
CA PHE A 68 -11.63 -7.41 -6.52
C PHE A 68 -12.77 -7.02 -5.55
N LYS A 69 -12.42 -6.67 -4.29
CA LYS A 69 -13.40 -6.17 -3.31
C LYS A 69 -14.03 -4.84 -3.72
N VAL A 70 -13.23 -3.92 -4.24
CA VAL A 70 -13.69 -2.60 -4.70
C VAL A 70 -14.55 -2.75 -5.94
N LYS A 71 -14.12 -3.55 -6.93
CA LYS A 71 -14.93 -3.86 -8.12
C LYS A 71 -16.27 -4.48 -7.76
N ARG A 72 -16.28 -5.43 -6.82
CA ARG A 72 -17.51 -6.06 -6.33
C ARG A 72 -18.41 -5.08 -5.59
N ALA A 73 -17.86 -4.20 -4.76
CA ALA A 73 -18.63 -3.17 -4.07
C ALA A 73 -19.32 -2.21 -5.05
N VAL A 74 -18.59 -1.74 -6.08
CA VAL A 74 -19.15 -0.87 -7.14
C VAL A 74 -20.27 -1.59 -7.90
N LYS A 75 -20.07 -2.87 -8.27
CA LYS A 75 -21.10 -3.67 -8.94
C LYS A 75 -22.36 -3.81 -8.09
N ASN A 76 -22.20 -4.19 -6.82
CA ASN A 76 -23.32 -4.35 -5.89
C ASN A 76 -24.09 -3.02 -5.71
N GLN A 77 -23.38 -1.90 -5.65
CA GLN A 77 -24.00 -0.58 -5.56
C GLN A 77 -24.85 -0.25 -6.79
N GLN A 78 -24.33 -0.52 -8.00
CA GLN A 78 -25.08 -0.32 -9.25
C GLN A 78 -26.33 -1.20 -9.31
N GLU A 79 -26.21 -2.48 -8.93
CA GLU A 79 -27.35 -3.40 -8.86
C GLU A 79 -28.41 -2.90 -7.87
N THR A 80 -27.98 -2.40 -6.70
CA THR A 80 -28.88 -1.86 -5.68
C THR A 80 -29.62 -0.63 -6.20
N LEU A 81 -28.92 0.31 -6.85
CA LEU A 81 -29.53 1.51 -7.42
C LEU A 81 -30.55 1.18 -8.52
N ALA A 82 -30.26 0.18 -9.36
CA ALA A 82 -31.19 -0.27 -10.40
C ALA A 82 -32.48 -0.88 -9.81
N ILE A 83 -32.35 -1.67 -8.74
CA ILE A 83 -33.51 -2.24 -8.03
C ILE A 83 -34.37 -1.12 -7.42
N ILE A 84 -33.74 -0.16 -6.74
CA ILE A 84 -34.44 0.99 -6.14
C ILE A 84 -35.15 1.83 -7.22
N GLY A 85 -34.53 2.03 -8.37
CA GLY A 85 -35.14 2.73 -9.51
C GLY A 85 -36.42 2.06 -9.99
N LYS A 86 -36.39 0.74 -10.22
CA LYS A 86 -37.57 -0.04 -10.66
C LYS A 86 -38.70 0.00 -9.64
N LEU A 87 -38.39 -0.18 -8.36
CA LEU A 87 -39.37 -0.07 -7.27
C LEU A 87 -40.06 1.29 -7.26
N ARG A 88 -39.31 2.37 -7.54
CA ARG A 88 -39.86 3.72 -7.62
C ARG A 88 -40.80 3.89 -8.81
N GLU A 89 -40.43 3.37 -9.98
CA GLU A 89 -41.27 3.41 -11.18
C GLU A 89 -42.56 2.59 -11.03
N GLU A 90 -42.48 1.39 -10.45
CA GLU A 90 -43.66 0.57 -10.16
C GLU A 90 -44.61 1.24 -9.18
N ARG A 91 -44.07 1.93 -8.17
CA ARG A 91 -44.87 2.69 -7.20
C ARG A 91 -45.57 3.87 -7.87
N LEU A 92 -44.88 4.63 -8.71
CA LEU A 92 -45.46 5.73 -9.47
C LEU A 92 -46.55 5.26 -10.45
N LYS A 93 -46.36 4.10 -11.11
CA LYS A 93 -47.37 3.50 -11.99
C LYS A 93 -48.62 3.08 -11.23
N LYS A 94 -48.46 2.44 -10.06
CA LYS A 94 -49.59 2.08 -9.18
C LYS A 94 -50.35 3.31 -8.68
N GLU A 95 -49.64 4.38 -8.33
CA GLU A 95 -50.24 5.65 -7.92
C GLU A 95 -51.00 6.33 -9.06
N HIS A 96 -50.53 6.22 -10.31
CA HIS A 96 -51.25 6.71 -11.49
C HIS A 96 -52.51 5.89 -11.79
N GLU A 97 -52.41 4.56 -11.81
CA GLU A 97 -53.55 3.67 -12.07
C GLU A 97 -54.64 3.75 -10.99
N GLN A 98 -54.29 4.07 -9.74
CA GLN A 98 -55.26 4.32 -8.67
C GLN A 98 -56.02 5.63 -8.87
N LYS A 99 -55.35 6.71 -9.30
CA LYS A 99 -56.00 7.99 -9.59
C LYS A 99 -56.95 7.91 -10.78
N ASP A 100 -56.61 7.13 -11.81
CA ASP A 100 -57.46 6.93 -12.97
C ASP A 100 -58.71 6.08 -12.67
N LYS A 101 -58.66 5.22 -11.62
CA LYS A 101 -59.82 4.45 -11.15
C LYS A 101 -60.73 5.21 -10.19
N GLU A 102 -60.22 6.23 -9.48
CA GLU A 102 -61.02 7.09 -8.59
C GLU A 102 -61.71 8.25 -9.32
N SER A 103 -61.44 8.44 -10.61
CA SER A 103 -61.99 9.53 -11.44
C SER A 103 -63.09 9.10 -12.43
N VAL A 104 -63.59 7.85 -12.31
CA VAL A 104 -64.76 7.30 -13.02
C VAL A 104 -65.85 6.96 -11.99
#